data_AF-A0A3S5AGT3-F1
#
_entry.id   AF-A0A3S5AGT3-F1
#
_cell.length_a   1.000
_cell.length_b   1.000
_cell.length_c   1.000
_cell.angle_alpha   90.00
_cell.angle_beta   90.00
_cell.angle_gamma   90.00
#
_symmetry.space_group_name_H-M   'P 1'
#
loop_
_entity.id
_entity.type
_entity.pdbx_description
1 polymer ?
#
loop_
_entity_poly.entity_id
_entity_poly.type
_entity_poly.pdbx_seq_one_letter_code
_entity_poly.pdbx_strand_id
1 'polypeptide(L)'
;MILSGLPGCLRRITELLYHIFTGELMPLRAFGDIRYKWSVDHLKHVARLLDLPPNYPVHPAFYTTPPYLVATPQILYRQLQPGRDACLILATDGLWDMVSPREAVTVVARHWHDYHGVSVSLILTFTFHDICANLCIHIPFFLKYYKNHL
;
A
#
# COMPACT_ATOMS: atom_id res chain seq x y z
N MET A 1 -28.94 -10.04 -1.60
CA MET A 1 -29.66 -10.62 -2.76
C MET A 1 -29.09 -10.20 -4.12
N ILE A 2 -28.32 -9.11 -4.25
CA ILE A 2 -27.86 -8.60 -5.57
C ILE A 2 -26.64 -9.36 -6.13
N LEU A 3 -25.77 -9.92 -5.27
CA LEU A 3 -24.49 -10.51 -5.70
C LEU A 3 -24.59 -11.98 -6.18
N SER A 4 -25.69 -12.69 -5.94
CA SER A 4 -25.79 -14.14 -6.22
C SER A 4 -25.98 -14.48 -7.70
N GLY A 5 -26.34 -13.52 -8.55
CA GLY A 5 -26.52 -13.71 -9.99
C GLY A 5 -25.34 -13.28 -10.87
N LEU A 6 -24.25 -12.76 -10.27
CA LEU A 6 -23.11 -12.26 -11.02
C LEU A 6 -22.11 -13.38 -11.36
N PRO A 7 -21.46 -13.35 -12.54
CA PRO A 7 -20.32 -14.21 -12.85
C PRO A 7 -19.22 -14.07 -11.78
N GLY A 8 -18.50 -15.16 -11.48
CA GLY A 8 -17.56 -15.20 -10.34
C GLY A 8 -16.51 -14.09 -10.33
N CYS A 9 -16.01 -13.67 -11.50
CA CYS A 9 -15.05 -12.56 -11.60
C CYS A 9 -15.68 -11.20 -11.23
N LEU A 10 -16.91 -10.94 -11.69
CA LEU A 10 -17.62 -9.70 -11.44
C LEU A 10 -18.05 -9.62 -9.98
N ARG A 11 -18.50 -10.75 -9.42
CA ARG A 11 -18.82 -10.90 -8.00
C ARG A 11 -17.65 -10.53 -7.10
N ARG A 12 -16.46 -11.05 -7.42
CA ARG A 12 -15.22 -10.77 -6.66
C ARG A 12 -14.87 -9.28 -6.65
N ILE A 13 -15.02 -8.61 -7.79
CA ILE A 13 -14.76 -7.15 -7.89
C ILE A 13 -15.77 -6.37 -7.05
N THR A 14 -17.06 -6.72 -7.11
CA THR A 14 -18.09 -6.03 -6.34
C THR A 14 -17.91 -6.21 -4.83
N GLU A 15 -17.53 -7.41 -4.37
CA GLU A 15 -17.24 -7.69 -2.96
C GLU A 15 -16.04 -6.87 -2.46
N LEU A 16 -14.97 -6.74 -3.26
CA LEU A 16 -13.83 -5.87 -2.94
C LEU A 16 -14.20 -4.39 -2.87
N LEU A 17 -14.95 -3.91 -3.87
CA LEU A 17 -15.39 -2.51 -3.92
C LEU A 17 -16.26 -2.14 -2.72
N TYR A 18 -17.04 -3.08 -2.20
CA TYR A 18 -17.82 -2.85 -0.98
C TYR A 18 -16.91 -2.47 0.20
N HIS A 19 -15.84 -3.23 0.46
CA HIS A 19 -14.92 -2.96 1.57
C HIS A 19 -14.13 -1.66 1.43
N ILE A 20 -13.85 -1.24 0.19
CA ILE A 20 -13.25 0.05 -0.10
C ILE A 20 -14.23 1.18 0.19
N PHE A 21 -15.47 1.03 -0.26
CA PHE A 21 -16.51 2.03 -0.06
C PHE A 21 -16.90 2.18 1.42
N THR A 22 -16.90 1.10 2.20
CA THR A 22 -17.17 1.14 3.65
C THR A 22 -15.98 1.62 4.47
N GLY A 23 -14.81 1.85 3.86
CA GLY A 23 -13.59 2.28 4.55
C GLY A 23 -12.92 1.17 5.37
N GLU A 24 -13.29 -0.10 5.17
CA GLU A 24 -12.63 -1.23 5.83
C GLU A 24 -11.28 -1.60 5.20
N LEU A 25 -11.10 -1.31 3.91
CA LEU A 25 -9.90 -1.64 3.15
C LEU A 25 -9.62 -0.57 2.09
N MET A 26 -8.56 0.21 2.23
CA MET A 26 -8.16 1.19 1.20
C MET A 26 -7.24 0.61 0.11
N PRO A 27 -6.22 -0.22 0.41
CA PRO A 27 -5.34 -0.76 -0.62
C PRO A 27 -5.88 -2.04 -1.28
N LEU A 28 -5.74 -2.14 -2.61
CA LEU A 28 -6.06 -3.35 -3.38
C LEU A 28 -4.97 -4.43 -3.32
N ARG A 29 -3.80 -4.12 -2.74
CA ARG A 29 -2.69 -5.04 -2.51
C ARG A 29 -2.00 -4.66 -1.21
N ALA A 30 -1.76 -5.63 -0.34
CA ALA A 30 -1.01 -5.41 0.90
C ALA A 30 -0.37 -6.72 1.39
N PHE A 31 0.67 -6.58 2.22
CA PHE A 31 1.10 -7.65 3.12
C PHE A 31 0.14 -7.72 4.33
N GLY A 32 0.14 -8.81 5.11
CA GLY A 32 -0.76 -8.93 6.25
C GLY A 32 -2.23 -9.16 5.85
N ASP A 33 -3.18 -8.50 6.51
CA ASP A 33 -4.62 -8.51 6.18
C ASP A 33 -5.18 -9.90 5.86
N ILE A 34 -4.83 -10.88 6.71
CA ILE A 34 -5.13 -12.30 6.49
C ILE A 34 -6.62 -12.58 6.31
N ARG A 35 -7.48 -11.75 6.90
CA ARG A 35 -8.94 -11.83 6.81
C ARG A 35 -9.48 -11.63 5.39
N TYR A 36 -8.68 -11.03 4.50
CA TYR A 36 -9.02 -10.87 3.08
C TYR A 36 -8.37 -11.94 2.18
N LYS A 37 -7.58 -12.85 2.75
CA LYS A 37 -6.74 -13.81 2.00
C LYS A 37 -7.07 -15.28 2.28
N TRP A 38 -7.27 -15.63 3.54
CA TRP A 38 -7.36 -17.03 3.98
C TRP A 38 -8.79 -17.57 3.91
N SER A 39 -8.93 -18.89 3.77
CA SER A 39 -10.25 -19.51 3.84
C SER A 39 -10.89 -19.30 5.21
N VAL A 40 -12.23 -19.31 5.25
CA VAL A 40 -13.01 -19.15 6.48
C VAL A 40 -12.60 -20.18 7.54
N ASP A 41 -12.27 -21.40 7.14
CA ASP A 41 -11.86 -22.47 8.07
C ASP A 41 -10.52 -22.17 8.74
N HIS A 42 -9.54 -21.67 7.97
CA HIS A 42 -8.26 -21.25 8.53
C HIS A 42 -8.42 -20.06 9.49
N LEU A 43 -9.25 -19.08 9.13
CA LEU A 43 -9.54 -17.93 9.98
C LEU A 43 -10.19 -18.35 11.30
N LYS A 44 -11.18 -19.26 11.25
CA LYS A 44 -11.81 -19.84 12.45
C LYS A 44 -10.84 -20.68 13.28
N HIS A 45 -9.93 -21.42 12.64
CA HIS A 45 -8.91 -22.18 13.34
C HIS A 45 -7.96 -21.26 14.12
N VAL A 46 -7.44 -20.22 13.46
CA VAL A 46 -6.56 -19.23 14.08
C VAL A 46 -7.28 -18.46 15.19
N ALA A 47 -8.54 -18.07 14.99
CA ALA A 47 -9.32 -17.41 16.02
C ALA A 47 -9.48 -18.25 17.28
N ARG A 48 -9.64 -19.57 17.15
CA ARG A 48 -9.66 -20.51 18.28
C ARG A 48 -8.29 -20.61 18.95
N LEU A 49 -7.20 -20.63 18.19
CA LEU A 49 -5.84 -20.67 18.75
C LEU A 49 -5.46 -19.40 19.51
N LEU A 50 -6.05 -18.26 19.13
CA LEU A 50 -5.85 -16.97 19.77
C LEU A 50 -6.87 -16.67 20.88
N ASP A 51 -7.69 -17.67 21.26
CA ASP A 51 -8.76 -17.55 22.27
C ASP A 51 -9.68 -16.33 22.04
N LEU A 52 -9.98 -16.02 20.77
CA LEU A 52 -10.88 -14.92 20.42
C LEU A 52 -12.33 -15.27 20.82
N PRO A 53 -13.16 -14.27 21.17
CA PRO A 53 -14.56 -14.49 21.51
C PRO A 53 -15.31 -15.27 20.42
N PRO A 54 -16.28 -16.12 20.78
CA PRO A 54 -17.02 -16.94 19.80
C PRO A 54 -17.72 -16.14 18.69
N ASN A 55 -18.10 -14.89 19.00
CA ASN A 55 -18.78 -13.98 18.08
C ASN A 55 -17.82 -12.98 17.41
N TYR A 56 -16.51 -13.20 17.50
CA TYR A 56 -15.54 -12.32 16.85
C TYR A 56 -15.70 -12.41 15.32
N PRO A 57 -15.86 -11.27 14.61
CA PRO A 57 -15.99 -11.27 13.15
C PRO A 57 -14.63 -11.57 12.48
N VAL A 58 -14.33 -12.85 12.29
CA VAL A 58 -13.04 -13.33 11.75
C VAL A 58 -12.86 -13.04 10.26
N HIS A 59 -13.95 -12.84 9.52
CA HIS A 59 -13.95 -12.52 8.09
C HIS A 59 -14.92 -11.36 7.82
N PRO A 60 -14.71 -10.61 6.74
CA PRO A 60 -15.56 -9.46 6.43
C PRO A 60 -16.91 -9.89 5.82
N ALA A 61 -17.81 -8.93 5.60
CA ALA A 61 -19.08 -9.17 4.92
C ALA A 61 -18.87 -9.65 3.48
N PHE A 62 -19.83 -10.41 2.93
CA PHE A 62 -19.79 -10.89 1.54
C PHE A 62 -18.52 -11.67 1.14
N TYR A 63 -17.94 -12.41 2.08
CA TYR A 63 -16.68 -13.15 1.90
C TYR A 63 -16.89 -14.53 1.29
N THR A 64 -17.25 -14.59 0.01
CA THR A 64 -17.67 -15.85 -0.64
C THR A 64 -16.56 -16.65 -1.33
N THR A 65 -15.58 -15.99 -1.95
CA THR A 65 -14.57 -16.59 -2.84
C THR A 65 -13.15 -16.05 -2.60
N PRO A 66 -12.61 -16.15 -1.37
CA PRO A 66 -11.23 -15.73 -1.11
C PRO A 66 -10.22 -16.49 -1.99
N PRO A 67 -9.03 -15.91 -2.27
CA PRO A 67 -8.54 -14.63 -1.76
C PRO A 67 -9.05 -13.40 -2.54
N TYR A 68 -9.25 -12.30 -1.82
CA TYR A 68 -9.62 -10.99 -2.39
C TYR A 68 -8.44 -10.02 -2.43
N LEU A 69 -7.48 -10.16 -1.52
CA LEU A 69 -6.29 -9.32 -1.44
C LEU A 69 -5.05 -10.14 -1.80
N VAL A 70 -4.09 -9.54 -2.52
CA VAL A 70 -2.82 -10.18 -2.87
C VAL A 70 -1.63 -9.33 -2.42
N ALA A 71 -0.53 -9.99 -2.07
CA ALA A 71 0.73 -9.33 -1.74
C ALA A 71 1.69 -9.25 -2.94
N THR A 72 1.31 -9.81 -4.09
CA THR A 72 2.16 -9.84 -5.28
C THR A 72 2.37 -8.42 -5.82
N PRO A 73 3.61 -7.94 -5.89
CA PRO A 73 3.89 -6.59 -6.38
C PRO A 73 3.69 -6.49 -7.89
N GLN A 74 3.57 -5.26 -8.39
CA GLN A 74 3.79 -4.97 -9.81
C GLN A 74 5.27 -4.67 -10.00
N ILE A 75 5.93 -5.38 -10.92
CA ILE A 75 7.35 -5.21 -11.20
C ILE A 75 7.49 -4.37 -12.46
N LEU A 76 8.20 -3.25 -12.36
CA LEU A 76 8.54 -2.38 -13.48
C LEU A 76 10.06 -2.25 -13.57
N TYR A 77 10.60 -2.40 -14.77
CA TYR A 77 12.01 -2.16 -15.06
C TYR A 77 12.17 -0.86 -15.85
N ARG A 78 13.14 -0.03 -15.45
CA ARG A 78 13.52 1.18 -16.17
C ARG A 78 15.03 1.33 -16.14
N GLN A 79 15.65 1.41 -17.32
CA GLN A 79 17.06 1.74 -17.45
C GLN A 79 17.26 3.24 -17.23
N LEU A 80 18.16 3.60 -16.33
CA LEU A 80 18.50 4.98 -16.04
C LEU A 80 19.37 5.56 -17.16
N GLN A 81 19.06 6.79 -17.59
CA GLN A 81 19.84 7.52 -18.57
C GLN A 81 20.68 8.61 -17.89
N PRO A 82 22.03 8.49 -17.87
CA PRO A 82 22.92 9.51 -17.35
C PRO A 82 22.67 10.86 -18.02
N GLY A 83 22.69 11.95 -17.25
CA GLY A 83 22.41 13.31 -17.74
C GLY A 83 20.93 13.65 -17.95
N ARG A 84 20.03 12.66 -17.98
CA ARG A 84 18.57 12.88 -18.08
C ARG A 84 17.85 12.57 -16.76
N ASP A 85 18.18 11.45 -16.13
CA ASP A 85 17.56 11.03 -14.87
C ASP A 85 18.40 11.51 -13.69
N ALA A 86 17.87 12.48 -12.92
CA ALA A 86 18.60 13.09 -11.79
C ALA A 86 18.24 12.46 -10.43
N CYS A 87 16.96 12.12 -10.22
CA CYS A 87 16.49 11.54 -8.96
C CYS A 87 15.25 10.65 -9.16
N LEU A 88 14.98 9.82 -8.16
CA LEU A 88 13.75 9.05 -8.02
C LEU A 88 13.11 9.38 -6.66
N ILE A 89 11.83 9.75 -6.69
CA ILE A 89 11.05 10.06 -5.48
C ILE A 89 10.12 8.87 -5.21
N LEU A 90 10.29 8.22 -4.06
CA LEU A 90 9.41 7.15 -3.58
C LEU A 90 8.73 7.61 -2.30
N ALA A 91 7.41 7.71 -2.30
CA ALA A 91 6.61 8.15 -1.16
C ALA A 91 5.31 7.35 -1.03
N THR A 92 4.71 7.38 0.16
CA THR A 92 3.35 6.90 0.40
C THR A 92 2.30 7.93 -0.07
N ASP A 93 1.04 7.50 -0.09
CA ASP A 93 -0.13 8.35 -0.39
C ASP A 93 -0.20 9.62 0.46
N GLY A 94 0.20 9.58 1.73
CA GLY A 94 0.23 10.76 2.60
C GLY A 94 0.98 11.98 2.02
N LEU A 95 2.00 11.77 1.18
CA LEU A 95 2.64 12.87 0.43
C LEU A 95 1.86 13.19 -0.85
N TRP A 96 1.52 12.17 -1.63
CA TRP A 96 0.94 12.31 -2.97
C TRP A 96 -0.51 12.81 -2.97
N ASP A 97 -1.24 12.64 -1.86
CA ASP A 97 -2.56 13.18 -1.63
C ASP A 97 -2.52 14.72 -1.46
N MET A 98 -1.38 15.24 -1.00
CA MET A 98 -1.19 16.65 -0.68
C MET A 98 -0.37 17.41 -1.72
N VAL A 99 0.46 16.72 -2.49
CA VAL A 99 1.47 17.33 -3.38
C VAL A 99 1.46 16.65 -4.75
N SER A 100 1.37 17.44 -5.82
CA SER A 100 1.45 16.89 -7.17
C SER A 100 2.86 16.39 -7.49
N PRO A 101 3.03 15.40 -8.38
CA PRO A 101 4.34 14.92 -8.81
C PRO A 101 5.26 16.05 -9.31
N ARG A 102 4.69 17.07 -9.98
CA ARG A 102 5.46 18.21 -10.50
C ARG A 102 5.98 19.11 -9.38
N GLU A 103 5.16 19.38 -8.37
CA GLU A 103 5.56 20.18 -7.22
C GLU A 103 6.64 19.47 -6.40
N ALA A 104 6.47 18.17 -6.14
CA ALA A 104 7.46 17.35 -5.45
C ALA A 104 8.82 17.40 -6.15
N VAL A 105 8.85 17.19 -7.48
CA VAL A 105 10.08 17.29 -8.28
C VAL A 105 10.67 18.70 -8.22
N THR A 106 9.84 19.74 -8.25
CA THR A 106 10.32 21.14 -8.21
C THR A 106 10.99 21.45 -6.87
N VAL A 107 10.39 21.00 -5.76
CA VAL A 107 10.96 21.19 -4.41
C VAL A 107 12.28 20.44 -4.28
N VAL A 108 12.32 19.16 -4.68
CA VAL A 108 13.53 18.35 -4.64
C VAL A 108 14.63 18.94 -5.53
N ALA A 109 14.29 19.40 -6.74
CA ALA A 109 15.25 20.00 -7.67
C ALA A 109 15.83 21.32 -7.15
N ARG A 110 15.00 22.20 -6.55
CA ARG A 110 15.47 23.44 -5.91
C ARG A 110 16.40 23.12 -4.76
N HIS A 111 15.97 22.25 -3.85
CA HIS A 111 16.79 21.82 -2.73
C HIS A 111 18.13 21.21 -3.20
N TRP A 112 18.13 20.42 -4.27
CA TRP A 112 19.35 19.86 -4.85
C TRP A 112 20.29 20.92 -5.43
N HIS A 113 19.74 21.92 -6.11
CA HIS A 113 20.52 23.03 -6.66
C HIS A 113 21.11 23.92 -5.55
N ASP A 114 20.41 24.11 -4.44
CA ASP A 114 20.86 24.99 -3.37
C ASP A 114 22.00 24.36 -2.52
N TYR A 115 22.11 23.03 -2.47
CA TYR A 115 23.04 22.28 -1.58
C TYR A 115 24.23 21.62 -2.28
N HIS A 116 24.75 22.21 -3.37
CA HIS A 116 25.88 21.70 -4.16
C HIS A 116 26.97 20.96 -3.36
N GLY A 117 26.92 19.61 -3.37
CA GLY A 117 28.02 18.74 -2.91
C GLY A 117 27.71 17.82 -1.73
N VAL A 118 26.59 17.97 -1.03
CA VAL A 118 26.24 17.10 0.11
C VAL A 118 25.18 16.08 -0.29
N SER A 119 25.41 14.80 -0.01
CA SER A 119 24.42 13.75 -0.18
C SER A 119 23.33 13.93 0.88
N VAL A 120 22.23 14.59 0.53
CA VAL A 120 21.12 14.80 1.48
C VAL A 120 20.21 13.57 1.45
N SER A 121 20.43 12.62 2.35
CA SER A 121 19.42 11.60 2.62
C SER A 121 18.31 12.23 3.45
N LEU A 122 17.29 12.76 2.78
CA LEU A 122 16.08 13.22 3.47
C LEU A 122 15.24 11.99 3.85
N ILE A 123 15.48 11.44 5.04
CA ILE A 123 14.63 10.39 5.61
C ILE A 123 13.48 11.09 6.33
N LEU A 124 12.42 11.41 5.60
CA LEU A 124 11.16 11.83 6.21
C LEU A 124 10.50 10.58 6.79
N THR A 125 10.53 10.47 8.12
CA THR A 125 9.85 9.38 8.84
C THR A 125 8.44 9.85 9.14
N PHE A 126 7.46 9.44 8.34
CA PHE A 126 6.06 9.62 8.67
C PHE A 126 5.59 8.40 9.47
N THR A 127 5.32 8.58 10.76
CA THR A 127 4.59 7.60 11.56
C THR A 127 3.12 7.75 11.24
N PHE A 128 2.55 6.80 10.50
CA PHE A 128 1.10 6.69 10.37
C PHE A 128 0.53 5.93 11.57
N HIS A 129 -0.43 6.55 12.25
CA HIS A 129 -1.46 5.82 12.99
C HIS A 129 -2.53 5.43 11.99
N ASP A 130 -2.45 4.21 11.47
CA ASP A 130 -3.49 3.66 10.61
C ASP A 130 -4.76 3.43 11.44
N ILE A 131 -5.87 4.06 11.04
CA ILE A 131 -7.16 4.05 11.77
C ILE A 131 -7.80 2.65 11.73
N CYS A 132 -7.36 1.77 10.83
CA CYS A 132 -8.05 0.50 10.56
C CYS A 132 -7.29 -0.75 11.03
N ALA A 133 -5.98 -0.70 11.29
CA ALA A 133 -5.17 -1.91 11.46
C ALA A 133 -4.34 -2.02 12.76
N ASN A 134 -4.21 -0.97 13.59
CA ASN A 134 -3.28 -0.98 14.74
C ASN A 134 -1.86 -1.49 14.37
N LEU A 135 -1.45 -1.36 13.11
CA LEU A 135 -0.17 -1.82 12.60
C LEU A 135 0.62 -0.59 12.10
N CYS A 136 1.59 -0.18 12.90
CA CYS A 136 2.50 0.89 12.53
C CYS A 136 3.52 0.35 11.54
N ILE A 137 3.30 0.56 10.23
CA ILE A 137 4.29 0.20 9.21
C ILE A 137 5.22 1.41 9.03
N HIS A 138 6.42 1.33 9.60
CA HIS A 138 7.50 2.25 9.25
C HIS A 138 7.98 1.95 7.83
N ILE A 139 7.50 2.71 6.85
CA ILE A 139 8.09 2.73 5.51
C ILE A 139 9.06 3.92 5.44
N PRO A 140 10.37 3.70 5.54
CA PRO A 140 11.33 4.78 5.36
C PRO A 140 11.23 5.33 3.94
N PHE A 141 11.08 6.65 3.83
CA PHE A 141 11.21 7.37 2.58
C PHE A 141 12.67 7.30 2.12
N PHE A 142 12.92 6.73 0.93
CA PHE A 142 14.26 6.65 0.35
C PHE A 142 14.36 7.60 -0.85
N LEU A 143 15.11 8.68 -0.68
CA LEU A 143 15.58 9.49 -1.79
C LEU A 143 16.98 9.00 -2.19
N LYS A 144 17.09 8.34 -3.36
CA LYS A 144 18.38 7.86 -3.89
C LYS A 144 18.83 8.76 -5.04
N TYR A 145 19.99 9.38 -4.85
CA TYR A 145 20.63 10.18 -5.88
C TYR A 145 21.63 9.36 -6.67
N TYR A 146 21.64 9.56 -7.99
CA TYR A 146 22.68 9.01 -8.86
C TYR A 146 23.67 10.13 -9.16
N LYS A 147 24.81 10.13 -8.46
CA LYS A 147 25.91 11.04 -8.74
C LYS A 147 26.58 10.57 -10.03
N ASN A 148 26.70 11.45 -11.02
CA ASN A 148 27.53 11.20 -12.20
C ASN A 148 28.98 11.04 -11.71
N HIS A 149 29.50 9.82 -11.74
CA HIS A 149 30.94 9.63 -11.88
C HIS A 149 31.23 9.84 -13.36
N LEU A 150 31.72 11.05 -13.68
CA LEU A 150 32.53 11.26 -14.88
C LEU A 150 33.82 10.44 -14.76
#